data_AF-A0A538C0C6-F1
#
_entry.id   AF-A0A538C0C6-F1
#
_cell.length_a   1.000
_cell.length_b   1.000
_cell.length_c   1.000
_cell.angle_alpha   90.00
_cell.angle_beta   90.00
_cell.angle_gamma   90.00
#
_symmetry.space_group_name_H-M   'P 1'
#
loop_
_entity.id
_entity.type
_entity.pdbx_description
1 polymer ?
#
loop_
_entity_poly.entity_id
_entity_poly.type
_entity_poly.pdbx_seq_one_letter_code
_entity_poly.pdbx_strand_id
1 'polypeptide(L)'
;MRLQNLERGHRRGVRFFLRLLRLVSRKEPPDVVKTLYYRPEFYGAAYSTLLQDIMRGPSEWAVGERELFAAFVSRLNQCPF
;
A
#
# COMPACT_ATOMS: atom_id res chain seq x y z
N MET A 1 -8.81 10.72 9.27
CA MET A 1 -9.31 11.78 8.37
C MET A 1 -8.92 11.42 6.95
N ARG A 2 -9.87 11.32 6.01
CA ARG A 2 -9.58 10.93 4.62
C ARG A 2 -9.16 12.15 3.80
N LEU A 3 -7.98 12.11 3.20
CA LEU A 3 -7.43 13.24 2.43
C LEU A 3 -8.10 13.33 1.05
N GLN A 4 -8.74 14.46 0.74
CA GLN A 4 -9.42 14.67 -0.55
C GLN A 4 -8.47 14.54 -1.75
N ASN A 5 -7.19 14.87 -1.56
CA ASN A 5 -6.15 14.74 -2.59
C ASN A 5 -5.93 13.30 -3.03
N LEU A 6 -6.15 12.31 -2.14
CA LEU A 6 -6.07 10.89 -2.48
C LEU A 6 -7.28 10.41 -3.31
N GLU A 7 -8.33 11.21 -3.43
CA GLU A 7 -9.48 10.88 -4.29
C GLU A 7 -9.34 11.49 -5.69
N ARG A 8 -8.81 12.71 -5.79
CA ARG A 8 -8.87 13.50 -7.04
C ARG A 8 -7.52 13.90 -7.61
N GLY A 9 -6.46 13.91 -6.80
CA GLY A 9 -5.18 14.50 -7.19
C GLY A 9 -4.24 13.54 -7.93
N HIS A 10 -4.69 12.33 -8.28
CA HIS A 10 -3.92 11.37 -9.07
C HIS A 10 -3.69 11.83 -10.51
N ARG A 11 -2.49 11.52 -11.03
CA ARG A 11 -2.20 11.60 -12.47
C ARG A 11 -3.17 10.73 -13.27
N ARG A 12 -3.41 11.10 -14.54
CA ARG A 12 -4.44 10.45 -15.38
C ARG A 12 -4.28 8.93 -15.47
N GLY A 13 -3.06 8.43 -15.67
CA GLY A 13 -2.76 6.99 -15.73
C GLY A 13 -3.12 6.25 -14.44
N VAL A 14 -2.68 6.77 -13.29
CA VAL A 14 -3.00 6.21 -11.96
C VAL A 14 -4.51 6.24 -11.71
N ARG A 15 -5.19 7.33 -12.07
CA ARG A 15 -6.64 7.45 -11.91
C ARG A 15 -7.39 6.38 -12.71
N PHE A 16 -6.94 6.08 -13.93
CA PHE A 16 -7.50 5.00 -14.74
C PHE A 16 -7.25 3.64 -14.09
N PHE A 17 -6.03 3.37 -13.63
CA PHE A 17 -5.69 2.15 -12.92
C PHE A 17 -6.57 1.93 -11.66
N LEU A 18 -6.73 2.94 -10.81
CA LEU A 18 -7.58 2.83 -9.60
C LEU A 18 -9.05 2.58 -9.95
N ARG A 19 -9.56 3.17 -11.04
CA ARG A 19 -10.92 2.88 -11.54
C ARG A 19 -11.04 1.44 -12.01
N LEU A 20 -10.07 0.91 -12.74
CA LEU A 20 -10.04 -0.48 -13.15
C LEU A 20 -10.03 -1.41 -11.93
N LEU A 21 -9.17 -1.14 -10.95
CA LEU A 21 -9.09 -1.92 -9.71
C LEU A 21 -10.43 -1.95 -8.97
N ARG A 22 -11.11 -0.80 -8.89
CA ARG A 22 -12.45 -0.70 -8.29
C ARG A 22 -13.50 -1.54 -9.03
N LEU A 23 -13.47 -1.54 -10.36
CA LEU A 23 -14.40 -2.33 -11.17
C LEU A 23 -14.17 -3.83 -11.01
N VAL A 24 -12.90 -4.27 -11.07
CA VAL A 24 -12.53 -5.70 -10.97
C VAL A 24 -12.79 -6.24 -9.56
N SER A 25 -12.35 -5.52 -8.52
CA SER A 25 -12.51 -5.96 -7.13
C SER A 25 -13.92 -5.75 -6.57
N ARG A 26 -14.74 -4.93 -7.25
CA ARG A 26 -16.04 -4.40 -6.76
C ARG A 26 -15.94 -3.73 -5.39
N LYS A 27 -14.75 -3.31 -4.97
CA LYS A 27 -14.45 -2.67 -3.70
C LYS A 27 -13.65 -1.39 -3.95
N GLU A 28 -13.72 -0.47 -3.01
CA GLU A 28 -12.87 0.72 -3.09
C GLU A 28 -11.40 0.31 -2.88
N PRO A 29 -10.46 0.80 -3.70
CA PRO A 29 -9.04 0.58 -3.48
C PRO A 29 -8.64 1.04 -2.07
N PRO A 30 -7.85 0.25 -1.32
CA PRO A 30 -7.38 0.65 0.01
C PRO A 30 -6.65 2.00 -0.02
N ASP A 31 -6.83 2.81 1.01
CA ASP A 31 -6.23 4.15 1.09
C ASP A 31 -4.69 4.11 1.10
N VAL A 32 -4.08 3.02 1.61
CA VAL A 32 -2.62 2.81 1.50
C VAL A 32 -2.18 2.71 0.03
N VAL A 33 -2.94 2.01 -0.81
CA VAL A 33 -2.65 1.90 -2.25
C VAL A 33 -2.77 3.27 -2.90
N LYS A 34 -3.85 4.02 -2.62
CA LYS A 34 -4.00 5.38 -3.12
C LYS A 34 -2.83 6.28 -2.70
N THR A 35 -2.34 6.14 -1.47
CA THR A 35 -1.20 6.92 -0.96
C THR A 35 0.09 6.62 -1.73
N LEU A 36 0.41 5.34 -1.95
CA LEU A 36 1.59 4.94 -2.71
C LEU A 36 1.57 5.46 -4.15
N TYR A 37 0.40 5.49 -4.79
CA TYR A 37 0.28 5.95 -6.17
C TYR A 37 0.08 7.47 -6.35
N TYR A 38 -0.10 8.24 -5.26
CA TYR A 38 -0.36 9.69 -5.36
C TYR A 38 0.86 10.49 -5.87
N ARG A 39 2.04 10.22 -5.31
CA ARG A 39 3.33 10.79 -5.72
C ARG A 39 4.40 9.71 -5.66
N PRO A 40 4.39 8.76 -6.61
CA PRO A 40 5.26 7.59 -6.55
C PRO A 40 6.74 7.97 -6.56
N GLU A 41 7.13 9.06 -7.24
CA GLU A 41 8.54 9.50 -7.30
C GLU A 41 9.03 10.12 -5.99
N PHE A 42 8.13 10.60 -5.13
CA PHE A 42 8.52 11.19 -3.85
C PHE A 42 8.60 10.14 -2.73
N TYR A 43 7.68 9.18 -2.72
CA TYR A 43 7.56 8.22 -1.62
C TYR A 43 7.21 6.82 -2.10
N GLY A 44 6.15 6.69 -2.90
CA GLY A 44 5.50 5.40 -3.10
C GLY A 44 6.36 4.35 -3.79
N ALA A 45 7.16 4.72 -4.79
CA ALA A 45 8.00 3.77 -5.52
C ALA A 45 9.10 3.22 -4.60
N ALA A 46 9.90 4.10 -4.00
CA ALA A 46 10.98 3.70 -3.10
C ALA A 46 10.48 2.87 -1.91
N TYR A 47 9.38 3.30 -1.28
CA TYR A 47 8.79 2.56 -0.17
C TYR A 47 8.27 1.18 -0.59
N SER A 48 7.61 1.09 -1.75
CA SER A 48 7.07 -0.19 -2.24
C SER A 48 8.17 -1.19 -2.57
N THR A 49 9.27 -0.74 -3.19
CA THR A 49 10.45 -1.57 -3.44
C THR A 49 11.05 -2.08 -2.14
N LEU A 50 11.30 -1.18 -1.18
CA LEU A 50 11.85 -1.56 0.11
C LEU A 50 10.95 -2.56 0.85
N LEU A 51 9.63 -2.30 0.88
CA LEU A 51 8.68 -3.19 1.55
C LEU A 51 8.64 -4.57 0.88
N GLN A 52 8.68 -4.62 -0.45
CA GLN A 52 8.73 -5.87 -1.19
C GLN A 52 10.00 -6.67 -0.86
N ASP A 53 11.15 -6.02 -0.82
CA ASP A 53 12.42 -6.66 -0.48
C ASP A 53 12.41 -7.18 0.96
N ILE A 54 11.92 -6.38 1.91
CA ILE A 54 11.82 -6.77 3.32
C ILE A 54 10.84 -7.92 3.51
N MET A 55 9.68 -7.91 2.85
CA MET A 55 8.62 -8.90 3.09
C MET A 55 8.77 -10.17 2.26
N ARG A 56 9.40 -10.09 1.09
CA ARG A 56 9.45 -11.18 0.10
C ARG A 56 10.85 -11.50 -0.42
N GLY A 57 11.84 -10.65 -0.15
CA GLY A 57 13.25 -10.92 -0.50
C GLY A 57 13.91 -11.97 0.39
N PRO A 58 15.19 -12.30 0.10
CA PRO A 58 16.00 -13.25 0.87
C PRO A 58 16.08 -12.86 2.35
N SER A 59 15.90 -13.85 3.23
CA SER A 59 15.82 -13.65 4.68
C SER A 59 15.97 -15.00 5.39
N GLU A 60 16.52 -14.99 6.60
CA GLU A 60 16.54 -16.17 7.48
C GLU A 60 15.12 -16.50 7.99
N TRP A 61 14.26 -15.50 8.09
CA TRP A 61 12.85 -15.65 8.43
C TRP A 61 12.00 -15.97 7.21
N ALA A 62 11.06 -16.92 7.38
CA ALA A 62 10.04 -17.22 6.40
C ALA A 62 9.13 -16.02 6.14
N VAL A 63 8.44 -16.02 4.99
CA VAL A 63 7.43 -15.00 4.67
C VAL A 63 6.37 -14.92 5.76
N GLY A 64 5.86 -16.07 6.24
CA GLY A 64 4.85 -16.11 7.30
C GLY A 64 5.31 -15.49 8.62
N GLU A 65 6.58 -15.66 9.00
CA GLU A 65 7.13 -15.06 10.23
C GLU A 65 7.21 -13.53 10.10
N ARG A 66 7.64 -13.03 8.95
CA ARG A 66 7.68 -11.58 8.68
C ARG A 66 6.28 -10.96 8.71
N GLU A 67 5.29 -11.65 8.14
CA GLU A 67 3.89 -11.22 8.20
C GLU A 67 3.36 -11.26 9.65
N LEU A 68 3.75 -12.26 10.46
CA LEU A 68 3.41 -12.32 11.88
C LEU A 68 4.01 -11.15 12.68
N PHE A 69 5.28 -10.81 12.43
CA PHE A 69 5.93 -9.66 13.06
C PHE A 69 5.23 -8.35 12.68
N ALA A 70 4.91 -8.17 11.39
CA ALA A 70 4.19 -7.01 10.91
C ALA A 70 2.80 -6.89 11.57
N ALA A 71 2.04 -7.99 11.65
CA ALA A 71 0.73 -8.01 12.31
C ALA A 71 0.84 -7.72 13.82
N PHE A 72 1.83 -8.30 14.50
CA PHE A 72 2.07 -8.06 15.93
C PHE A 72 2.40 -6.59 16.21
N VAL A 73 3.33 -6.00 15.45
CA VAL A 73 3.71 -4.59 15.59
C VAL A 73 2.53 -3.67 15.25
N SER A 74 1.75 -3.96 14.20
CA SER A 74 0.55 -3.19 13.87
C SER A 74 -0.49 -3.24 15.00
N ARG A 75 -0.67 -4.40 15.64
CA ARG A 75 -1.54 -4.52 16.81
C ARG A 75 -1.07 -3.64 17.97
N LEU A 76 0.23 -3.64 18.28
CA LEU A 76 0.79 -2.80 19.34
C LEU A 76 0.61 -1.30 19.05
N ASN A 77 0.69 -0.91 17.78
CA ASN A 77 0.45 0.46 17.33
C ASN A 77 -1.03 0.82 17.14
N GLN A 78 -1.95 -0.06 17.54
CA GLN A 78 -3.40 0.12 17.34
C GLN A 78 -3.73 0.51 15.89
N CYS A 79 -3.09 -0.18 14.93
CA CYS A 79 -3.28 0.02 13.50
C CYS A 79 -4.16 -1.10 12.94
N PRO A 80 -5.50 -0.95 12.92
CA PRO A 80 -6.43 -2.00 12.49
C PRO A 80 -6.67 -2.02 10.96
N PHE A 81 -5.89 -1.24 10.21
CA PHE A 81 -6.07 -1.05 8.77
C PHE A 81 -5.89 -2.36 7.99
#